data_AF-A0A8S0YJ15-F1
#
_entry.id   AF-A0A8S0YJ15-F1
#
_cell.length_a   1.000
_cell.length_b   1.000
_cell.length_c   1.000
_cell.angle_alpha   90.00
_cell.angle_beta   90.00
_cell.angle_gamma   90.00
#
_symmetry.space_group_name_H-M   'P 1'
#
loop_
_entity.id
_entity.type
_entity.pdbx_description
1 polymer ?
#
loop_
_entity_poly.entity_id
_entity_poly.type
_entity_poly.pdbx_seq_one_letter_code
_entity_poly.pdbx_strand_id
1 'polypeptide(L)' 'MNSGSLKEIAKIYDVSYPTVRLRLDKLIQKIKLNSNKQDRPFITFIKKLAVDSKIELETAKLIIEK' A
#
# COMPACT_ATOMS: atom_id res chain seq x y z
N MET A 1 -25.84 -3.25 3.05
CA MET A 1 -26.19 -4.68 2.92
C MET A 1 -25.38 -5.27 1.78
N ASN A 2 -24.11 -5.63 1.98
CA ASN A 2 -23.22 -6.09 0.89
C ASN A 2 -22.60 -7.48 1.18
N SER A 3 -23.14 -8.21 2.16
CA SER A 3 -22.62 -9.50 2.62
C SER A 3 -23.12 -10.71 1.82
N GLY A 4 -23.99 -10.51 0.83
CA GLY A 4 -24.46 -11.58 -0.07
C GLY A 4 -23.30 -12.24 -0.83
N SER A 5 -22.46 -11.42 -1.47
CA SER A 5 -21.33 -11.89 -2.29
C SER A 5 -20.32 -12.75 -1.50
N LEU A 6 -19.93 -12.35 -0.28
CA LEU A 6 -18.99 -13.16 0.51
C LEU A 6 -19.63 -14.45 1.05
N LYS A 7 -20.93 -14.46 1.35
CA LYS A 7 -21.64 -15.65 1.80
C LYS A 7 -21.78 -16.69 0.68
N GLU A 8 -21.99 -16.24 -0.55
CA GLU A 8 -22.03 -17.10 -1.72
C GLU A 8 -20.67 -17.73 -2.01
N ILE A 9 -19.59 -16.93 -1.94
CA ILE A 9 -18.22 -17.43 -2.07
C ILE A 9 -17.90 -18.48 -0.99
N ALA A 10 -18.32 -18.24 0.26
CA ALA A 10 -18.15 -19.19 1.34
C ALA A 10 -18.79 -20.55 1.01
N LYS A 11 -20.00 -20.54 0.43
CA LYS A 11 -20.71 -21.75 -0.01
C LYS A 11 -20.05 -22.44 -1.21
N ILE A 12 -19.56 -21.69 -2.19
CA ILE A 12 -18.89 -22.24 -3.39
C ILE A 12 -17.60 -22.97 -3.02
N TYR A 13 -16.83 -22.42 -2.08
CA TYR A 13 -15.54 -22.97 -1.66
C TYR A 13 -15.62 -23.88 -0.44
N ASP A 14 -16.83 -24.26 -0.01
CA ASP A 14 -17.11 -25.09 1.17
C ASP A 14 -16.34 -24.65 2.43
N VAL A 15 -16.33 -23.34 2.70
CA VAL A 15 -15.65 -22.74 3.85
C VAL A 15 -16.60 -21.83 4.61
N SER A 16 -16.30 -21.57 5.89
CA SER A 16 -17.12 -20.67 6.68
C SER A 16 -17.00 -19.21 6.20
N TYR A 17 -18.09 -18.44 6.31
CA TYR A 17 -18.08 -17.00 6.03
C TYR A 17 -16.99 -16.23 6.79
N PRO A 18 -16.73 -16.48 8.10
CA PRO A 18 -15.58 -15.92 8.81
C PRO A 18 -14.23 -16.20 8.13
N THR A 19 -14.04 -17.40 7.56
CA THR A 19 -12.81 -17.78 6.86
C THR A 19 -12.58 -16.94 5.60
N VAL A 20 -13.63 -16.75 4.78
CA VAL A 20 -13.55 -15.93 3.55
C VAL A 20 -13.27 -14.48 3.89
N ARG A 21 -13.96 -13.95 4.90
CA ARG A 21 -13.75 -12.58 5.39
C ARG A 21 -12.30 -12.35 5.81
N LEU A 22 -11.74 -13.26 6.60
CA LEU A 22 -10.34 -13.17 7.05
C LEU A 22 -9.36 -13.18 5.87
N ARG A 23 -9.61 -13.99 4.84
CA ARG A 23 -8.78 -14.03 3.63
C ARG A 23 -8.86 -12.72 2.84
N LEU A 24 -10.05 -12.14 2.72
CA LEU A 24 -10.24 -10.84 2.08
C LEU A 24 -9.53 -9.73 2.85
N ASP A 25 -9.69 -9.69 4.17
CA ASP A 25 -9.04 -8.68 5.02
C ASP A 25 -7.51 -8.75 4.88
N LYS A 26 -6.94 -9.97 4.85
CA LYS A 26 -5.51 -10.18 4.58
C LYS A 26 -5.10 -9.70 3.18
N LEU A 27 -5.93 -9.91 2.17
CA LEU A 27 -5.67 -9.42 0.81
C LEU A 27 -5.68 -7.89 0.76
N ILE A 28 -6.66 -7.25 1.41
CA ILE A 28 -6.74 -5.78 1.54
C ILE A 28 -5.50 -5.25 2.27
N GLN A 29 -5.07 -5.87 3.37
CA GLN A 29 -3.84 -5.51 4.06
C GLN A 29 -2.61 -5.64 3.15
N LYS A 30 -2.49 -6.76 2.43
CA LYS A 30 -1.37 -6.97 1.49
C LYS A 30 -1.36 -5.93 0.37
N ILE A 31 -2.54 -5.58 -0.16
CA ILE A 31 -2.67 -4.51 -1.15
C ILE A 31 -2.26 -3.19 -0.51
N LYS A 32 -2.81 -2.77 0.64
CA LYS A 32 -2.43 -1.51 1.31
C LYS A 32 -0.92 -1.42 1.58
N LEU A 33 -0.29 -2.48 2.05
CA LEU A 33 1.16 -2.54 2.27
C LEU A 33 1.95 -2.34 0.97
N ASN A 34 1.46 -2.88 -0.15
CA ASN A 34 2.11 -2.75 -1.46
C ASN A 34 1.73 -1.44 -2.17
N SER A 35 0.54 -0.90 -1.93
CA SER A 35 0.10 0.43 -2.37
C SER A 35 0.90 1.53 -1.67
N ASN A 36 1.39 1.27 -0.46
CA ASN A 36 2.33 2.14 0.25
C ASN A 36 3.77 2.09 -0.30
N LYS A 37 4.06 1.35 -1.38
CA LYS A 37 5.30 1.49 -2.16
C LYS A 37 5.36 2.78 -3.00
N GLN A 38 4.54 3.77 -2.69
CA GLN A 38 4.55 5.07 -3.36
C GLN A 38 5.12 6.21 -2.51
N ASP A 39 5.67 5.94 -1.33
CA ASP A 39 6.75 6.80 -0.83
C ASP A 39 7.99 6.48 -1.65
N ARG A 40 8.05 7.15 -2.81
CA ARG A 40 8.98 6.91 -3.90
C ARG A 40 10.38 6.72 -3.29
N PRO A 41 11.06 5.57 -3.47
CA PRO A 41 12.43 5.38 -2.97
C PRO A 41 13.36 6.51 -3.46
N PHE A 42 13.03 7.12 -4.60
CA PHE A 42 13.64 8.34 -5.12
C PHE A 42 13.45 9.58 -4.23
N ILE A 43 12.24 9.87 -3.74
CA ILE A 43 11.98 10.99 -2.83
C ILE A 43 12.75 10.79 -1.51
N THR A 44 12.75 9.57 -0.98
CA THR A 44 13.52 9.22 0.23
C THR A 44 15.02 9.37 0.01
N PHE A 45 15.52 8.99 -1.18
CA PHE A 45 16.92 9.15 -1.56
C PHE A 45 17.31 10.62 -1.70
N ILE A 46 16.50 11.44 -2.37
CA ILE A 46 16.74 12.89 -2.53
C ILE A 46 16.67 13.60 -1.17
N LYS A 47 15.70 13.26 -0.31
CA LYS A 47 15.64 13.78 1.07
C LYS A 47 16.90 13.42 1.87
N LYS A 48 17.39 12.17 1.74
CA LYS A 48 18.63 11.74 2.40
C LYS A 48 19.86 12.49 1.89
N LEU A 49 19.97 12.70 0.58
CA LEU A 49 21.06 13.48 -0.02
C LEU A 49 21.06 14.95 0.42
N ALA A 50 19.87 15.53 0.63
CA ALA A 50 19.74 16.88 1.15
C ALA A 50 20.14 16.99 2.64
N VAL A 51 19.77 15.99 3.45
CA VAL A 51 20.21 15.89 4.86
C VAL A 51 21.72 15.68 4.96
N ASP A 52 22.30 14.86 4.08
CA ASP A 52 23.74 14.62 3.98
C ASP A 52 24.51 15.82 3.38
N SER A 53 23.84 16.97 3.14
CA SER A 53 24.39 18.21 2.57
C SER A 53 25.08 18.04 1.21
N LYS A 54 24.76 16.96 0.48
CA LYS A 54 25.30 16.70 -0.86
C LYS A 54 24.53 17.44 -1.96
N ILE A 55 23.30 17.85 -1.66
CA ILE A 55 22.41 18.60 -2.55
C ILE A 55 21.75 19.69 -1.71
N GLU A 56 21.61 20.88 -2.29
CA GLU A 56 20.94 22.01 -1.65
C GLU A 56 19.43 21.74 -1.53
N LEU A 57 18.82 22.14 -0.42
CA LEU A 57 17.40 21.86 -0.12
C LEU A 57 16.45 22.33 -1.23
N GLU A 58 16.77 23.46 -1.85
CA GLU A 58 16.00 24.03 -2.96
C GLU A 58 16.10 23.15 -4.21
N THR A 59 17.28 22.61 -4.54
CA THR A 59 17.45 21.66 -5.64
C THR A 59 16.74 20.35 -5.37
N ALA A 60 16.78 19.86 -4.12
CA ALA A 60 16.08 18.64 -3.72
C ALA A 60 14.56 18.79 -3.87
N LYS A 61 13.97 19.93 -3.50
CA LYS A 61 12.55 20.23 -3.71
C LYS A 61 12.20 20.23 -5.20
N LEU A 62 13.01 20.90 -6.03
CA LEU A 62 12.78 21.02 -7.47
C LEU A 62 12.81 19.67 -8.20
N ILE A 63 13.61 18.71 -7.70
CA ILE A 63 13.67 17.34 -8.22
C ILE A 63 12.48 16.48 -7.74
N ILE A 64 11.96 16.72 -6.53
CA ILE A 64 10.83 15.97 -5.97
C ILE A 64 9.49 16.43 -6.56
N GLU A 65 9.39 17.72 -6.90
CA GLU A 65 8.17 18.35 -7.42
C GLU A 65 7.89 18.03 -8.91
N LYS A 66 8.89 17.46 -9.60
CA LYS A 66 8.79 17.02 -11.01
C LYS A 66 8.42 15.53 -11.12
#